data_AF-A0A9Q1F0B9-F1
#
_entry.id   AF-A0A9Q1F0B9-F1
#
_cell.length_a   1.000
_cell.length_b   1.000
_cell.length_c   1.000
_cell.angle_alpha   90.00
_cell.angle_beta   90.00
_cell.angle_gamma   90.00
#
_symmetry.space_group_name_H-M   'P 1'
#
loop_
_entity.id
_entity.type
_entity.pdbx_description
1 polymer ?
#
loop_
_entity_poly.entity_id
_entity_poly.type
_entity_poly.pdbx_seq_one_letter_code
_entity_poly.pdbx_strand_id
1 'polypeptide(L)'
;MCAVFGGIYCLRHSVQCLVLDKESGRCKAVIDTCGQRISCDHFVVEEGYIREEQRKNVTYRQISRAVLITDQSLLPSESEQQVSLITVPPQDLGGSAVHMVELCSSSMTCMPGTYLVHLTTPSSGTAQEDLAPLVSRLFAEPAIAEEQGEVESEKPMLLWALYFNMRDSSGAERSSYSLPSNVYPCPGPDPALGSDHAITLAEAVFQQLLPQEEFCPPAPNPEDIVYDGEGPQGEGAGFEEPVQPERDGGEREGEEEKEEQRAESEQDNVGSQMDVADAPPTEE
;
A
#
# COMPACT_ATOMS: atom_id res chain seq x y z
N MET A 1 1.41 -13.20 -6.50
CA MET A 1 1.43 -14.65 -6.19
C MET A 1 0.03 -15.23 -6.14
N CYS A 2 -0.72 -15.15 -5.02
CA CYS A 2 -2.02 -15.86 -4.83
C CYS A 2 -3.00 -15.79 -6.03
N ALA A 3 -3.24 -14.62 -6.64
CA ALA A 3 -4.10 -14.51 -7.84
C ALA A 3 -3.65 -15.36 -9.04
N VAL A 4 -2.33 -15.47 -9.26
CA VAL A 4 -1.73 -16.26 -10.37
C VAL A 4 -2.00 -17.75 -10.19
N PHE A 5 -2.08 -18.20 -8.94
CA PHE A 5 -2.43 -19.59 -8.57
C PHE A 5 -3.94 -19.78 -8.31
N GLY A 6 -4.79 -18.94 -8.92
CA GLY A 6 -6.26 -19.07 -8.88
C GLY A 6 -6.97 -18.39 -7.72
N GLY A 7 -6.26 -17.61 -6.89
CA GLY A 7 -6.87 -16.85 -5.80
C GLY A 7 -7.82 -15.75 -6.28
N ILE A 8 -9.04 -15.69 -5.72
CA ILE A 8 -10.07 -14.71 -6.08
C ILE A 8 -10.04 -13.52 -5.12
N TYR A 9 -10.09 -12.30 -5.66
CA TYR A 9 -10.04 -11.06 -4.90
C TYR A 9 -11.32 -10.23 -5.09
N CYS A 10 -11.99 -9.89 -3.98
CA CYS A 10 -13.22 -9.10 -3.98
C CYS A 10 -13.05 -7.85 -3.10
N LEU A 11 -12.76 -6.69 -3.73
CA LEU A 11 -12.72 -5.40 -3.03
C LEU A 11 -14.13 -4.81 -2.88
N ARG A 12 -14.35 -4.01 -1.82
CA ARG A 12 -15.67 -3.48 -1.42
C ARG A 12 -16.70 -4.60 -1.12
N HIS A 13 -16.22 -5.78 -0.74
CA HIS A 13 -17.03 -6.95 -0.43
C HIS A 13 -16.77 -7.37 1.02
N SER A 14 -17.76 -7.21 1.90
CA SER A 14 -17.59 -7.49 3.33
C SER A 14 -18.33 -8.76 3.77
N VAL A 15 -17.77 -9.46 4.75
CA VAL A 15 -18.42 -10.61 5.41
C VAL A 15 -19.30 -10.10 6.56
N GLN A 16 -20.56 -10.56 6.62
CA GLN A 16 -21.49 -10.22 7.71
C GLN A 16 -21.26 -11.10 8.94
N CYS A 17 -21.15 -12.42 8.76
CA CYS A 17 -21.02 -13.37 9.88
C CYS A 17 -20.40 -14.72 9.48
N LEU A 18 -19.99 -15.47 10.50
CA LEU A 18 -19.53 -16.84 10.39
C LEU A 18 -20.70 -17.82 10.60
N VAL A 19 -20.78 -18.84 9.75
CA VAL A 19 -21.69 -19.98 9.93
C VAL A 19 -20.94 -21.06 10.69
N LEU A 20 -21.29 -21.23 11.96
CA LEU A 20 -20.72 -22.29 12.79
C LEU A 20 -21.47 -23.61 12.64
N ASP A 21 -20.74 -24.69 12.76
CA ASP A 21 -21.28 -26.01 12.95
C ASP A 21 -21.64 -26.27 14.43
N LYS A 22 -22.81 -26.87 14.68
CA LYS A 22 -23.34 -27.01 16.04
C LYS A 22 -22.69 -28.13 16.86
N GLU A 23 -22.17 -29.15 16.20
CA GLU A 23 -21.60 -30.33 16.86
C GLU A 23 -20.10 -30.14 17.10
N SER A 24 -19.38 -29.66 16.08
CA SER A 24 -17.94 -29.43 16.14
C SER A 24 -17.52 -28.04 16.64
N GLY A 25 -18.43 -27.06 16.64
CA GLY A 25 -18.14 -25.66 16.95
C GLY A 25 -17.27 -24.93 15.90
N ARG A 26 -16.87 -25.60 14.82
CA ARG A 26 -16.01 -25.03 13.76
C ARG A 26 -16.78 -24.08 12.85
N CYS A 27 -16.09 -23.11 12.27
CA CYS A 27 -16.61 -22.38 11.10
C CYS A 27 -16.72 -23.34 9.91
N LYS A 28 -17.80 -23.25 9.11
CA LYS A 28 -17.97 -24.04 7.87
C LYS A 28 -18.36 -23.23 6.64
N ALA A 29 -18.72 -21.96 6.84
CA ALA A 29 -19.02 -21.01 5.79
C ALA A 29 -19.00 -19.59 6.37
N VAL A 30 -18.95 -18.60 5.49
CA VAL A 30 -19.29 -17.21 5.78
C VAL A 30 -20.59 -16.82 5.07
N ILE A 31 -21.26 -15.79 5.58
CA ILE A 31 -22.33 -15.08 4.85
C ILE A 31 -21.81 -13.69 4.56
N ASP A 32 -21.84 -13.29 3.29
CA ASP A 32 -21.38 -11.98 2.85
C ASP A 32 -22.47 -10.90 2.90
N THR A 33 -22.10 -9.69 2.48
CA THR A 33 -22.98 -8.51 2.47
C THR A 33 -24.09 -8.59 1.41
N CYS A 34 -23.99 -9.49 0.43
CA CYS A 34 -25.04 -9.81 -0.53
C CYS A 34 -25.98 -10.92 -0.03
N GLY A 35 -25.70 -11.52 1.13
CA GLY A 35 -26.42 -12.68 1.66
C GLY A 35 -26.01 -14.00 1.01
N GLN A 36 -24.95 -14.02 0.20
CA GLN A 36 -24.42 -15.25 -0.37
C GLN A 36 -23.68 -16.03 0.73
N ARG A 37 -23.93 -17.34 0.78
CA ARG A 37 -23.20 -18.26 1.66
C ARG A 37 -22.03 -18.87 0.90
N ILE A 38 -20.82 -18.70 1.43
CA ILE A 38 -19.57 -19.19 0.85
C ILE A 38 -18.96 -20.20 1.83
N SER A 39 -18.86 -21.47 1.44
CA SER A 39 -18.31 -22.54 2.29
C SER A 39 -16.79 -22.44 2.43
N CYS A 40 -16.25 -22.76 3.62
CA CYS A 40 -14.81 -22.69 3.90
C CYS A 40 -14.43 -23.60 5.09
N ASP A 41 -13.30 -24.31 4.97
CA ASP A 41 -12.77 -25.17 6.04
C ASP A 41 -11.87 -24.41 7.04
N HIS A 42 -11.31 -23.28 6.60
CA HIS A 42 -10.45 -22.37 7.37
C HIS A 42 -10.87 -20.92 7.04
N PHE A 43 -10.76 -20.02 8.02
CA PHE A 43 -11.05 -18.60 7.83
C PHE A 43 -9.95 -17.75 8.50
N VAL A 44 -9.17 -17.06 7.69
CA VAL A 44 -8.13 -16.12 8.15
C VAL A 44 -8.72 -14.71 8.13
N VAL A 45 -8.55 -13.94 9.20
CA VAL A 45 -9.23 -12.66 9.39
C VAL A 45 -8.34 -11.65 10.12
N GLU A 46 -8.28 -10.43 9.60
CA GLU A 46 -7.56 -9.32 10.24
C GLU A 46 -8.35 -8.81 11.48
N GLU A 47 -7.61 -8.37 12.50
CA GLU A 47 -8.11 -7.98 13.83
C GLU A 47 -9.28 -6.99 13.79
N GLY A 48 -9.20 -5.97 12.95
CA GLY A 48 -10.20 -4.93 12.77
C GLY A 48 -11.58 -5.44 12.34
N TYR A 49 -11.66 -6.62 11.72
CA TYR A 49 -12.93 -7.27 11.35
C TYR A 49 -13.52 -8.15 12.46
N ILE A 50 -12.77 -8.43 13.54
CA ILE A 50 -13.25 -9.20 14.69
C ILE A 50 -14.05 -8.27 15.61
N ARG A 51 -15.31 -8.61 15.88
CA ARG A 51 -16.21 -7.76 16.68
C ARG A 51 -15.82 -7.68 18.15
N GLU A 52 -16.27 -6.63 18.83
CA GLU A 52 -15.92 -6.36 20.22
C GLU A 52 -16.37 -7.46 21.18
N GLU A 53 -17.53 -8.08 20.96
CA GLU A 53 -18.06 -9.14 21.82
C GLU A 53 -17.24 -10.44 21.72
N GLN A 54 -16.40 -10.56 20.69
CA GLN A 54 -15.51 -11.69 20.47
C GLN A 54 -14.10 -11.46 21.07
N ARG A 55 -13.83 -10.29 21.64
CA ARG A 55 -12.57 -9.92 22.27
C ARG A 55 -12.73 -10.04 23.78
N LYS A 56 -11.92 -10.88 24.43
CA LYS A 56 -12.06 -11.17 25.88
C LYS A 56 -11.29 -10.20 26.76
N ASN A 57 -9.98 -10.09 26.51
CA ASN A 57 -9.03 -9.29 27.30
C ASN A 57 -7.88 -8.82 26.39
N VAL A 58 -8.21 -8.18 25.25
CA VAL A 58 -7.17 -7.66 24.34
C VAL A 58 -6.69 -6.31 24.86
N THR A 59 -5.48 -6.26 25.43
CA THR A 59 -4.81 -4.99 25.76
C THR A 59 -4.10 -4.47 24.52
N TYR A 60 -4.75 -3.55 23.81
CA TYR A 60 -4.14 -2.89 22.66
C TYR A 60 -3.03 -1.95 23.10
N ARG A 61 -1.95 -1.94 22.32
CA ARG A 61 -1.01 -0.83 22.28
C ARG A 61 -1.45 0.14 21.20
N GLN A 62 -0.75 1.27 21.09
CA GLN A 62 -0.93 2.21 19.99
C GLN A 62 0.44 2.56 19.41
N ILE A 63 0.45 2.89 18.12
CA ILE A 63 1.62 3.39 17.39
C ILE A 63 1.33 4.86 17.07
N SER A 64 2.21 5.75 17.52
CA SER A 64 2.16 7.16 17.17
C SER A 64 2.88 7.33 15.83
N ARG A 65 2.13 7.82 14.84
CA ARG A 65 2.62 8.08 13.48
C ARG A 65 2.49 9.56 13.14
N ALA A 66 3.51 10.11 12.51
CA ALA A 66 3.42 11.36 11.78
C ALA A 66 3.82 11.16 10.32
N VAL A 67 3.18 11.92 9.43
CA VAL A 67 3.53 12.01 8.00
C VAL A 67 3.68 13.49 7.69
N LEU A 68 4.88 13.87 7.24
CA LEU A 68 5.25 15.25 6.94
C LEU A 68 5.59 15.37 5.46
N ILE A 69 5.29 16.52 4.87
CA ILE A 69 5.84 16.94 3.58
C ILE A 69 6.75 18.13 3.86
N THR A 70 8.00 18.05 3.43
CA THR A 70 8.99 19.12 3.55
C THR A 70 9.57 19.51 2.19
N ASP A 71 10.13 20.71 2.09
CA ASP A 71 10.78 21.21 0.87
C ASP A 71 12.20 20.63 0.66
N GLN A 72 12.90 20.34 1.75
CA GLN A 72 14.31 19.95 1.76
C GLN A 72 14.57 18.73 2.67
N SER A 73 15.72 18.08 2.49
CA SER A 73 16.22 17.01 3.36
C SER A 73 16.77 17.58 4.67
N LEU A 74 16.58 16.84 5.78
CA LEU A 74 17.14 17.13 7.09
C LEU A 74 18.67 17.17 7.12
N LEU A 75 19.35 16.50 6.18
CA LEU A 75 20.79 16.54 6.03
C LEU A 75 21.13 16.82 4.56
N PRO A 76 21.34 18.10 4.18
CA PRO A 76 21.74 18.47 2.83
C PRO A 76 22.99 17.70 2.37
N SER A 77 22.97 17.24 1.12
CA SER A 77 24.08 16.51 0.50
C SER A 77 24.22 16.91 -0.98
N GLU A 78 25.32 16.52 -1.63
CA GLU A 78 25.52 16.75 -3.08
C GLU A 78 24.49 16.02 -3.97
N SER A 79 23.73 15.07 -3.42
CA SER A 79 22.61 14.41 -4.09
C SER A 79 21.32 14.56 -3.28
N GLU A 80 20.30 15.12 -3.92
CA GLU A 80 18.92 15.21 -3.40
C GLU A 80 18.19 13.85 -3.44
N GLN A 81 18.74 12.85 -4.13
CA GLN A 81 18.13 11.53 -4.33
C GLN A 81 18.54 10.54 -3.24
N GLN A 82 18.28 10.88 -1.97
CA GLN A 82 18.60 10.03 -0.82
C GLN A 82 17.37 9.54 -0.06
N VAL A 83 17.50 8.37 0.56
CA VAL A 83 16.53 7.82 1.51
C VAL A 83 17.24 7.67 2.84
N SER A 84 16.78 8.40 3.86
CA SER A 84 17.46 8.49 5.15
C SER A 84 16.65 7.75 6.22
N LEU A 85 17.33 6.91 7.00
CA LEU A 85 16.77 6.29 8.21
C LEU A 85 17.45 6.89 9.44
N ILE A 86 16.67 7.59 10.26
CA ILE A 86 17.14 8.29 11.46
C ILE A 86 16.43 7.68 12.68
N THR A 87 17.20 7.29 13.70
CA THR A 87 16.65 6.84 14.98
C THR A 87 16.97 7.88 16.05
N VAL A 88 15.94 8.51 16.59
CA VAL A 88 16.06 9.49 17.66
C VAL A 88 15.84 8.77 19.00
N PRO A 89 16.83 8.74 19.91
CA PRO A 89 16.67 8.08 21.21
C PRO A 89 15.65 8.82 22.08
N PRO A 90 15.03 8.13 23.06
CA PRO A 90 14.10 8.76 24.00
C PRO A 90 14.80 9.86 24.80
N GLN A 91 14.09 10.98 25.01
CA GLN A 91 14.56 12.11 25.81
C GLN A 91 14.32 11.88 27.32
N ASP A 92 13.21 11.22 27.66
CA ASP A 92 12.79 10.96 29.04
C ASP A 92 13.04 9.51 29.49
N LEU A 93 13.22 9.33 30.80
CA LEU A 93 13.35 8.02 31.43
C LEU A 93 12.06 7.20 31.25
N GLY A 94 12.14 6.14 30.43
CA GLY A 94 11.00 5.27 30.11
C GLY A 94 10.29 5.61 28.80
N GLY A 95 10.73 6.64 28.07
CA GLY A 95 10.25 6.91 26.71
C GLY A 95 10.71 5.86 25.70
N SER A 96 10.05 5.82 24.54
CA SER A 96 10.46 5.01 23.39
C SER A 96 11.32 5.81 22.40
N ALA A 97 12.15 5.12 21.62
CA ALA A 97 12.84 5.74 20.48
C ALA A 97 11.83 6.10 19.38
N VAL A 98 12.13 7.17 18.62
CA VAL A 98 11.38 7.54 17.42
C VAL A 98 12.19 7.12 16.20
N HIS A 99 11.60 6.29 15.35
CA HIS A 99 12.17 5.94 14.04
C HIS A 99 11.58 6.87 12.99
N MET A 100 12.45 7.48 12.20
CA MET A 100 12.12 8.44 11.16
C MET A 100 12.69 7.96 9.83
N VAL A 101 11.85 7.93 8.79
CA VAL A 101 12.23 7.59 7.42
C VAL A 101 11.92 8.80 6.54
N GLU A 102 12.95 9.33 5.89
CA GLU A 102 12.86 10.42 4.92
C GLU A 102 12.97 9.83 3.51
N LEU A 103 12.01 10.17 2.66
CA LEU A 103 11.91 9.68 1.28
C LEU A 103 11.94 10.87 0.32
N CYS A 104 12.94 10.95 -0.55
CA CYS A 104 12.97 11.90 -1.66
C CYS A 104 12.07 11.44 -2.83
N SER A 105 11.81 12.33 -3.78
CA SER A 105 10.94 12.05 -4.94
C SER A 105 11.33 10.84 -5.81
N SER A 106 12.59 10.38 -5.80
CA SER A 106 12.99 9.18 -6.57
C SER A 106 12.44 7.87 -6.00
N SER A 107 11.91 7.86 -4.77
CA SER A 107 11.11 6.77 -4.21
C SER A 107 9.71 6.65 -4.86
N MET A 108 9.31 7.63 -5.67
CA MET A 108 7.97 7.80 -6.24
C MET A 108 6.85 8.01 -5.20
N THR A 109 7.18 8.44 -3.97
CA THR A 109 6.20 8.71 -2.90
C THR A 109 5.83 10.19 -2.72
N CYS A 110 6.55 11.11 -3.36
CA CYS A 110 6.33 12.56 -3.28
C CYS A 110 6.75 13.28 -4.56
N MET A 111 6.36 14.55 -4.71
CA MET A 111 6.64 15.36 -5.90
C MET A 111 8.09 15.89 -5.89
N PRO A 112 8.70 16.17 -7.05
CA PRO A 112 10.02 16.81 -7.12
C PRO A 112 10.06 18.13 -6.32
N GLY A 113 11.19 18.41 -5.67
CA GLY A 113 11.33 19.53 -4.74
C GLY A 113 10.58 19.36 -3.41
N THR A 114 10.17 18.12 -3.07
CA THR A 114 9.63 17.78 -1.76
C THR A 114 10.17 16.44 -1.26
N TYR A 115 10.08 16.23 0.05
CA TYR A 115 10.41 14.98 0.75
C TYR A 115 9.21 14.53 1.59
N LEU A 116 8.97 13.22 1.64
CA LEU A 116 7.97 12.59 2.51
C LEU A 116 8.66 12.01 3.73
N VAL A 117 8.37 12.54 4.91
CA VAL A 117 8.98 12.09 6.17
C VAL A 117 7.95 11.35 7.03
N HIS A 118 8.26 10.11 7.38
CA HIS A 118 7.46 9.28 8.27
C HIS A 118 8.14 9.17 9.63
N LEU A 119 7.42 9.51 10.71
CA LEU A 119 7.87 9.28 12.09
C LEU A 119 7.01 8.19 12.73
N THR A 120 7.64 7.31 13.51
CA THR A 120 7.01 6.16 14.17
C THR A 120 7.57 5.97 15.57
N THR A 121 6.70 5.78 16.56
CA THR A 121 7.10 5.35 17.91
C THR A 121 5.92 4.64 18.60
N PRO A 122 6.15 3.69 19.53
CA PRO A 122 5.12 3.23 20.45
C PRO A 122 4.50 4.41 21.22
N SER A 123 3.17 4.54 21.20
CA SER A 123 2.50 5.70 21.78
C SER A 123 2.64 5.79 23.29
N SER A 124 2.85 7.00 23.81
CA SER A 124 2.68 7.34 25.23
C SER A 124 1.45 8.21 25.47
N GLY A 125 1.03 8.97 24.46
CA GLY A 125 -0.23 9.72 24.43
C GLY A 125 -0.84 9.75 23.03
N THR A 126 -1.33 10.91 22.61
CA THR A 126 -1.66 11.14 21.19
C THR A 126 -0.40 11.23 20.35
N ALA A 127 -0.49 10.90 19.06
CA ALA A 127 0.63 11.00 18.14
C ALA A 127 1.17 12.43 17.98
N GLN A 128 0.35 13.45 18.24
CA GLN A 128 0.79 14.84 18.24
C GLN A 128 1.62 15.16 19.49
N GLU A 129 1.18 14.74 20.69
CA GLU A 129 1.95 14.91 21.94
C GLU A 129 3.30 14.17 21.88
N ASP A 130 3.31 12.95 21.34
CA ASP A 130 4.52 12.13 21.25
C ASP A 130 5.55 12.65 20.22
N LEU A 131 5.10 13.25 19.11
CA LEU A 131 5.96 13.54 17.94
C LEU A 131 6.15 15.02 17.62
N ALA A 132 5.16 15.90 17.87
CA ALA A 132 5.29 17.32 17.52
C ALA A 132 6.51 18.01 18.18
N PRO A 133 6.90 17.72 19.45
CA PRO A 133 8.12 18.29 20.05
C PRO A 133 9.41 17.92 19.31
N LEU A 134 9.43 16.78 18.61
CA LEU A 134 10.56 16.40 17.75
C LEU A 134 10.46 17.08 16.38
N VAL A 135 9.26 17.20 15.81
CA VAL A 135 9.02 17.87 14.52
C VAL A 135 9.44 19.35 14.60
N SER A 136 8.93 20.14 15.55
CA SER A 136 9.30 21.56 15.70
C SER A 136 10.79 21.76 16.08
N ARG A 137 11.47 20.72 16.58
CA ARG A 137 12.92 20.73 16.77
C ARG A 137 13.69 20.57 15.46
N LEU A 138 13.24 19.71 14.55
CA LEU A 138 13.94 19.34 13.32
C LEU A 138 13.56 20.20 12.11
N PHE A 139 12.34 20.72 12.06
CA PHE A 139 11.76 21.44 10.92
C PHE A 139 11.38 22.88 11.31
N ALA A 140 11.26 23.76 10.31
CA ALA A 140 10.75 25.12 10.48
C ALA A 140 9.24 25.18 10.16
N GLU A 141 8.45 25.81 11.03
CA GLU A 141 7.02 26.02 10.81
C GLU A 141 6.77 27.37 10.12
N PRO A 142 5.92 27.45 9.06
CA PRO A 142 5.77 28.66 8.25
C PRO A 142 5.41 29.92 9.06
N ALA A 143 4.48 29.80 10.02
CA ALA A 143 3.98 30.93 10.80
C ALA A 143 5.02 31.56 11.75
N ILE A 144 6.09 30.83 12.10
CA ILE A 144 7.11 31.30 13.06
C ILE A 144 8.25 32.03 12.32
N ALA A 145 8.51 31.65 11.07
CA ALA A 145 9.54 32.26 10.22
C ALA A 145 9.21 33.71 9.82
N GLU A 146 7.93 34.07 9.71
CA GLU A 146 7.51 35.43 9.33
C GLU A 146 7.64 36.47 10.47
N GLU A 147 7.50 36.05 11.73
CA GLU A 147 7.63 36.96 12.89
C GLU A 147 9.09 37.15 13.34
N GLN A 148 9.97 36.19 13.07
CA GLN A 148 11.39 36.23 13.43
C GLN A 148 12.23 36.66 12.22
N GLY A 149 12.21 37.97 11.93
CA GLY A 149 12.82 38.55 10.73
C GLY A 149 14.24 38.05 10.44
N GLU A 150 14.40 37.42 9.27
CA GLU A 150 15.65 37.00 8.62
C GLU A 150 16.71 36.39 9.57
N VAL A 151 16.34 35.32 10.27
CA VAL A 151 17.33 34.28 10.60
C VAL A 151 17.15 33.16 9.60
N GLU A 152 18.13 32.95 8.72
CA GLU A 152 18.19 31.79 7.82
C GLU A 152 18.12 30.52 8.66
N SER A 153 16.96 29.86 8.67
CA SER A 153 16.81 28.58 9.34
C SER A 153 17.39 27.51 8.43
N GLU A 154 18.51 26.89 8.82
CA GLU A 154 19.08 25.72 8.13
C GLU A 154 18.14 24.49 8.16
N LYS A 155 17.00 24.58 8.84
CA LYS A 155 15.99 23.52 8.93
C LYS A 155 15.07 23.52 7.70
N PRO A 156 14.73 22.35 7.14
CA PRO A 156 13.70 22.26 6.11
C PRO A 156 12.35 22.81 6.59
N MET A 157 11.62 23.43 5.67
CA MET A 157 10.28 23.97 5.92
C MET A 157 9.25 22.83 5.95
N LEU A 158 8.42 22.84 6.99
CA LEU A 158 7.29 21.94 7.11
C LEU A 158 6.11 22.47 6.29
N LEU A 159 5.88 21.89 5.11
CA LEU A 159 4.81 22.28 4.19
C LEU A 159 3.45 21.71 4.62
N TRP A 160 3.45 20.50 5.18
CA TRP A 160 2.24 19.83 5.67
C TRP A 160 2.57 18.76 6.71
N ALA A 161 1.66 18.52 7.65
CA ALA A 161 1.78 17.48 8.67
C ALA A 161 0.44 16.80 8.99
N LEU A 162 0.48 15.48 9.17
CA LEU A 162 -0.60 14.67 9.73
C LEU A 162 -0.04 13.85 10.90
N TYR A 163 -0.74 13.89 12.04
CA TYR A 163 -0.46 13.05 13.21
C TYR A 163 -1.66 12.13 13.46
N PHE A 164 -1.40 10.84 13.68
CA PHE A 164 -2.46 9.88 14.02
C PHE A 164 -1.93 8.69 14.83
N ASN A 165 -2.77 8.15 15.69
CA ASN A 165 -2.50 6.89 16.38
C ASN A 165 -3.06 5.72 15.56
N MET A 166 -2.31 4.63 15.49
CA MET A 166 -2.74 3.36 14.90
C MET A 166 -2.79 2.27 15.97
N ARG A 167 -3.82 1.42 15.93
CA ARG A 167 -3.95 0.29 16.87
C ARG A 167 -2.85 -0.74 16.63
N ASP A 168 -2.04 -1.00 17.65
CA ASP A 168 -1.12 -2.15 17.68
C ASP A 168 -1.81 -3.32 18.40
N SER A 169 -2.01 -4.40 17.64
CA SER A 169 -2.54 -5.68 18.11
C SER A 169 -1.50 -6.82 18.04
N SER A 170 -0.25 -6.55 17.64
CA SER A 170 0.81 -7.56 17.45
C SER A 170 1.11 -8.38 18.71
N GLY A 171 0.90 -7.79 19.89
CA GLY A 171 1.03 -8.45 21.18
C GLY A 171 -0.20 -9.25 21.64
N ALA A 172 -1.28 -9.34 20.83
CA ALA A 172 -2.48 -10.08 21.19
C ALA A 172 -2.33 -11.58 20.89
N GLU A 173 -2.57 -12.42 21.90
CA GLU A 173 -2.58 -13.87 21.72
C GLU A 173 -3.90 -14.35 21.11
N ARG A 174 -3.87 -15.54 20.48
CA ARG A 174 -5.09 -16.25 20.07
C ARG A 174 -6.07 -16.48 21.25
N SER A 175 -5.52 -16.65 22.46
CA SER A 175 -6.29 -16.81 23.71
C SER A 175 -7.15 -15.59 24.06
N SER A 176 -6.78 -14.40 23.58
CA SER A 176 -7.49 -13.14 23.80
C SER A 176 -8.82 -13.05 23.02
N TYR A 177 -9.07 -13.97 22.07
CA TYR A 177 -10.26 -13.98 21.22
C TYR A 177 -11.16 -15.19 21.48
N SER A 178 -12.47 -15.00 21.33
CA SER A 178 -13.51 -16.02 21.48
C SER A 178 -13.90 -16.63 20.12
N LEU A 179 -12.92 -17.22 19.42
CA LEU A 179 -13.06 -17.68 18.03
C LEU A 179 -12.98 -19.21 17.90
N PRO A 180 -13.61 -19.80 16.87
CA PRO A 180 -13.45 -21.22 16.53
C PRO A 180 -11.99 -21.63 16.26
N SER A 181 -11.68 -22.92 16.44
CA SER A 181 -10.33 -23.48 16.25
C SER A 181 -9.80 -23.40 14.81
N ASN A 182 -10.67 -23.21 13.81
CA ASN A 182 -10.32 -22.99 12.41
C ASN A 182 -10.54 -21.53 11.93
N VAL A 183 -10.66 -20.59 12.87
CA VAL A 183 -10.60 -19.15 12.60
C VAL A 183 -9.28 -18.59 13.15
N TYR A 184 -8.52 -17.93 12.30
CA TYR A 184 -7.15 -17.49 12.56
C TYR A 184 -7.13 -15.96 12.56
N PRO A 185 -7.03 -15.30 13.73
CA PRO A 185 -6.89 -13.86 13.82
C PRO A 185 -5.46 -13.45 13.41
N CYS A 186 -5.36 -12.43 12.57
CA CYS A 186 -4.11 -11.78 12.19
C CYS A 186 -4.10 -10.35 12.76
N PRO A 187 -3.14 -9.98 13.63
CA PRO A 187 -2.97 -8.58 14.02
C PRO A 187 -2.67 -7.66 12.83
N GLY A 188 -2.96 -6.37 13.02
CA GLY A 188 -2.44 -5.29 12.18
C GLY A 188 -0.93 -5.06 12.36
N PRO A 189 -0.37 -3.97 11.79
CA PRO A 189 1.06 -3.70 11.85
C PRO A 189 1.54 -3.42 13.28
N ASP A 190 2.80 -3.77 13.52
CA ASP A 190 3.55 -3.52 14.74
C ASP A 190 4.46 -2.26 14.59
N PRO A 191 5.01 -1.69 15.67
CA PRO A 191 5.81 -0.46 15.60
C PRO A 191 7.26 -0.67 15.11
N ALA A 192 7.64 -1.88 14.69
CA ALA A 192 8.98 -2.14 14.17
C ALA A 192 9.20 -1.51 12.78
N LEU A 193 10.47 -1.40 12.40
CA LEU A 193 10.87 -0.91 11.08
C LEU A 193 10.74 -1.99 9.98
N GLY A 194 10.93 -3.27 10.35
CA GLY A 194 10.88 -4.42 9.45
C GLY A 194 9.47 -5.03 9.34
N SER A 195 9.38 -6.18 8.67
CA SER A 195 8.12 -6.94 8.52
C SER A 195 8.17 -8.33 9.16
N ASP A 196 9.19 -8.60 9.97
CA ASP A 196 9.50 -9.91 10.56
C ASP A 196 8.32 -10.50 11.35
N HIS A 197 7.57 -9.66 12.08
CA HIS A 197 6.36 -10.08 12.80
C HIS A 197 5.29 -10.59 11.83
N ALA A 198 4.98 -9.84 10.76
CA ALA A 198 3.99 -10.21 9.76
C ALA A 198 4.39 -11.49 8.98
N ILE A 199 5.68 -11.64 8.65
CA ILE A 199 6.21 -12.82 7.96
C ILE A 199 6.11 -14.05 8.88
N THR A 200 6.59 -13.94 10.12
CA THR A 200 6.55 -15.01 11.13
C THR A 200 5.11 -15.46 11.42
N LEU A 201 4.19 -14.50 11.53
CA LEU A 201 2.76 -14.77 11.68
C LEU A 201 2.18 -15.51 10.47
N ALA A 202 2.49 -15.05 9.25
CA ALA A 202 1.99 -15.67 8.02
C ALA A 202 2.48 -17.12 7.88
N GLU A 203 3.74 -17.39 8.18
CA GLU A 203 4.31 -18.74 8.21
C GLU A 203 3.64 -19.61 9.29
N ALA A 204 3.53 -19.10 10.52
CA ALA A 204 2.91 -19.83 11.63
C ALA A 204 1.41 -20.14 11.40
N VAL A 205 0.68 -19.27 10.68
CA VAL A 205 -0.69 -19.54 10.23
C VAL A 205 -0.68 -20.57 9.09
N PHE A 206 0.19 -20.41 8.08
CA PHE A 206 0.30 -21.36 6.96
C PHE A 206 0.58 -22.79 7.44
N GLN A 207 1.55 -22.99 8.34
CA GLN A 207 1.87 -24.30 8.92
C GLN A 207 0.70 -24.92 9.73
N GLN A 208 -0.25 -24.11 10.23
CA GLN A 208 -1.49 -24.61 10.86
C GLN A 208 -2.59 -24.96 9.85
N LEU A 209 -2.55 -24.41 8.64
CA LEU A 209 -3.49 -24.73 7.56
C LEU A 209 -3.00 -25.94 6.73
N LEU A 210 -1.70 -25.96 6.41
CA LEU A 210 -1.06 -26.92 5.50
C LEU A 210 0.27 -27.44 6.10
N PRO A 211 0.23 -28.34 7.10
CA PRO A 211 1.42 -28.71 7.90
C PRO A 211 2.51 -29.52 7.17
N GLN A 212 2.26 -29.94 5.92
CA GLN A 212 3.18 -30.75 5.11
C GLN A 212 3.69 -30.00 3.86
N GLU A 213 3.20 -28.78 3.63
CA GLU A 213 3.55 -27.98 2.46
C GLU A 213 4.68 -27.00 2.77
N GLU A 214 5.42 -26.60 1.74
CA GLU A 214 6.45 -25.56 1.84
C GLU A 214 5.83 -24.16 1.89
N PHE A 215 6.37 -23.26 2.73
CA PHE A 215 5.87 -21.90 2.84
C PHE A 215 6.38 -21.03 1.68
N CYS A 216 5.46 -20.68 0.76
CA CYS A 216 5.72 -19.80 -0.38
C CYS A 216 6.94 -20.20 -1.26
N PRO A 217 7.00 -21.45 -1.76
CA PRO A 217 8.05 -21.86 -2.69
C PRO A 217 8.07 -20.98 -3.96
N PRO A 218 9.21 -20.88 -4.66
CA PRO A 218 9.28 -20.18 -5.93
C PRO A 218 8.32 -20.82 -6.95
N ALA A 219 7.68 -19.99 -7.76
CA ALA A 219 6.88 -20.50 -8.88
C ALA A 219 7.81 -21.25 -9.85
N PRO A 220 7.42 -22.42 -10.38
CA PRO A 220 8.21 -23.12 -11.39
C PRO A 220 8.33 -22.24 -12.63
N ASN A 221 9.57 -22.01 -13.08
CA ASN A 221 9.82 -21.28 -14.31
C ASN A 221 9.36 -22.12 -15.51
N PRO A 222 8.46 -21.63 -16.39
CA PRO A 222 8.01 -22.40 -17.55
C PRO A 222 9.14 -22.77 -18.51
N GLU A 223 10.23 -22.00 -18.55
CA GLU A 223 11.40 -22.27 -19.39
C GLU A 223 12.26 -23.45 -18.89
N ASP A 224 12.12 -23.84 -17.62
CA ASP A 224 12.84 -25.01 -17.05
C ASP A 224 12.16 -26.35 -17.40
N ILE A 225 10.98 -26.31 -18.04
CA ILE A 225 10.22 -27.50 -18.45
C ILE A 225 10.80 -28.06 -19.76
N VAL A 226 11.68 -29.05 -19.64
CA VAL A 226 12.19 -29.79 -20.80
C VAL A 226 11.08 -30.67 -21.38
N TYR A 227 10.67 -30.35 -22.60
CA TYR A 227 9.81 -31.22 -23.41
C TYR A 227 10.68 -32.27 -24.12
N ASP A 228 10.50 -33.55 -23.78
CA ASP A 228 11.13 -34.67 -24.49
C ASP A 228 10.59 -34.73 -25.93
N GLY A 229 11.38 -34.19 -26.86
CA GLY A 229 11.04 -34.00 -28.27
C GLY A 229 11.04 -35.27 -29.14
N GLU A 230 10.50 -36.39 -28.65
CA GLU A 230 10.24 -37.61 -29.44
C GLU A 230 8.82 -38.16 -29.22
N GLY A 231 7.81 -37.28 -29.31
CA GLY A 231 6.42 -37.65 -29.56
C GLY A 231 6.02 -37.31 -31.00
N PRO A 232 5.25 -38.15 -31.72
CA PRO A 232 4.79 -37.81 -33.06
C PRO A 232 3.91 -36.56 -33.01
N GLN A 233 4.10 -35.64 -33.97
CA GLN A 233 3.31 -34.42 -34.09
C GLN A 233 1.80 -34.76 -34.17
N GLY A 234 1.08 -34.48 -33.09
CA GLY A 234 -0.32 -34.85 -32.90
C GLY A 234 -1.11 -33.73 -32.22
N GLU A 235 -1.73 -32.89 -33.05
CA GLU A 235 -2.89 -32.07 -32.73
C GLU A 235 -2.80 -31.18 -31.46
N GLY A 236 -1.90 -30.21 -31.49
CA GLY A 236 -2.05 -28.99 -30.70
C GLY A 236 -3.15 -28.08 -31.28
N ALA A 237 -4.01 -27.52 -30.43
CA ALA A 237 -5.18 -26.76 -30.87
C ALA A 237 -4.83 -25.38 -31.44
N GLY A 238 -4.88 -25.28 -32.77
CA GLY A 238 -5.31 -24.10 -33.54
C GLY A 238 -4.87 -22.70 -33.09
N PHE A 239 -3.63 -22.33 -33.39
CA PHE A 239 -3.26 -20.96 -33.75
C PHE A 239 -2.35 -21.00 -34.98
N GLU A 240 -2.97 -21.21 -36.15
CA GLU A 240 -2.29 -21.02 -37.44
C GLU A 240 -2.39 -19.54 -37.83
N GLU A 241 -1.29 -18.79 -37.71
CA GLU A 241 -1.15 -17.56 -38.48
C GLU A 241 -0.89 -17.93 -39.96
N PRO A 242 -1.51 -17.23 -40.93
CA PRO A 242 -1.38 -17.57 -42.33
C PRO A 242 0.00 -17.19 -42.87
N VAL A 243 0.84 -18.20 -43.11
CA VAL A 243 2.11 -18.05 -43.84
C VAL A 243 1.86 -17.44 -45.23
N GLN A 244 2.34 -16.22 -45.46
CA GLN A 244 2.42 -15.66 -46.81
C GLN A 244 3.67 -16.20 -47.53
N PRO A 245 3.57 -16.56 -48.82
CA PRO A 245 4.72 -17.09 -49.55
C PRO A 245 5.69 -15.97 -49.95
N GLU A 246 6.99 -16.25 -49.78
CA GLU A 246 8.07 -15.37 -50.19
C GLU A 246 7.99 -14.99 -51.67
N ARG A 247 8.36 -13.74 -51.98
CA ARG A 247 8.74 -13.32 -53.35
C ARG A 247 10.06 -12.58 -53.31
N ASP A 248 10.95 -13.06 -54.17
CA ASP A 248 12.35 -12.68 -54.31
C ASP A 248 12.55 -11.33 -55.04
N GLY A 249 13.63 -10.63 -54.67
CA GLY A 249 14.38 -9.69 -55.53
C GLY A 249 13.81 -8.29 -55.80
N GLY A 250 14.43 -7.25 -55.23
CA GLY A 250 14.34 -5.88 -55.77
C GLY A 250 14.74 -4.76 -54.82
N GLU A 251 15.98 -4.25 -54.94
CA GLU A 251 16.45 -3.04 -54.24
C GLU A 251 15.66 -1.78 -54.63
N ARG A 252 15.37 -0.91 -53.66
CA ARG A 252 15.42 0.57 -53.83
C ARG A 252 15.33 1.32 -52.49
N GLU A 253 16.24 2.27 -52.33
CA GLU A 253 16.33 3.19 -51.20
C GLU A 253 15.30 4.34 -51.31
N GLY A 254 14.94 4.91 -50.15
CA GLY A 254 14.44 6.28 -50.03
C GLY A 254 12.92 6.48 -49.99
N GLU A 255 12.40 6.76 -48.80
CA GLU A 255 11.39 7.82 -48.51
C GLU A 255 11.12 7.94 -46.98
N GLU A 256 12.17 8.19 -46.19
CA GLU A 256 12.00 8.79 -44.85
C GLU A 256 11.85 10.31 -45.01
N GLU A 257 10.61 10.80 -45.17
CA GLU A 257 10.20 12.21 -44.97
C GLU A 257 8.70 12.37 -45.35
N LYS A 258 7.76 12.07 -44.43
CA LYS A 258 6.33 12.47 -44.60
C LYS A 258 5.36 12.38 -43.41
N GLU A 259 5.75 11.89 -42.23
CA GLU A 259 4.80 11.80 -41.09
C GLU A 259 4.75 13.03 -40.16
N GLU A 260 5.76 13.92 -40.16
CA GLU A 260 5.76 15.09 -39.25
C GLU A 260 4.78 16.22 -39.64
N GLN A 261 4.21 16.23 -40.84
CA GLN A 261 3.32 17.32 -41.29
C GLN A 261 1.81 17.05 -41.14
N ARG A 262 1.40 16.01 -40.42
CA ARG A 262 -0.03 15.66 -40.25
C ARG A 262 -0.57 15.81 -38.82
N ALA A 263 0.26 16.14 -37.83
CA ALA A 263 -0.16 16.29 -36.44
C ALA A 263 -0.53 17.73 -36.04
N GLU A 264 -0.04 18.76 -36.74
CA GLU A 264 -0.17 20.17 -36.32
C GLU A 264 -1.39 20.91 -36.89
N SER A 265 -2.27 20.27 -37.67
CA SER A 265 -3.39 20.95 -38.36
C SER A 265 -4.81 20.72 -37.80
N GLU A 266 -4.96 20.02 -36.67
CA GLU A 266 -6.29 19.68 -36.10
C GLU A 266 -6.63 20.33 -34.74
N GLN A 267 -5.85 21.30 -34.24
CA GLN A 267 -6.19 22.03 -33.00
C GLN A 267 -6.72 23.47 -33.19
N ASP A 268 -6.54 24.10 -34.36
CA ASP A 268 -6.95 25.50 -34.61
C ASP A 268 -8.33 25.65 -35.30
N ASN A 269 -9.41 25.07 -34.72
CA ASN A 269 -10.77 25.44 -35.16
C ASN A 269 -11.91 25.24 -34.14
N VAL A 270 -11.90 25.98 -33.02
CA VAL A 270 -13.16 26.36 -32.32
C VAL A 270 -13.08 27.81 -31.82
N GLY A 271 -13.51 28.76 -32.67
CA GLY A 271 -13.39 30.20 -32.41
C GLY A 271 -14.69 31.02 -32.46
N SER A 272 -15.40 31.09 -31.33
CA SER A 272 -16.22 32.25 -30.86
C SER A 272 -17.53 32.70 -31.58
N GLN A 273 -18.28 33.56 -30.84
CA GLN A 273 -19.49 34.35 -31.18
C GLN A 273 -20.82 33.57 -31.29
N MET A 274 -21.98 34.02 -30.80
CA MET A 274 -22.45 35.30 -30.19
C MET A 274 -23.73 35.01 -29.35
N ASP A 275 -24.36 35.86 -28.51
CA ASP A 275 -24.21 37.30 -28.14
C ASP A 275 -24.76 37.56 -26.69
N VAL A 276 -25.02 38.82 -26.29
CA VAL A 276 -25.47 39.28 -24.95
C VAL A 276 -26.85 39.97 -24.94
N ALA A 277 -27.69 39.75 -23.91
CA ALA A 277 -28.77 40.64 -23.38
C ALA A 277 -29.64 39.87 -22.34
N ASP A 278 -30.32 40.42 -21.32
CA ASP A 278 -30.22 41.68 -20.55
C ASP A 278 -31.00 41.44 -19.21
N ALA A 279 -30.87 42.32 -18.20
CA ALA A 279 -31.38 42.11 -16.83
C ALA A 279 -32.69 42.89 -16.50
N PRO A 280 -33.34 42.68 -15.32
CA PRO A 280 -34.81 42.72 -15.15
C PRO A 280 -35.39 44.07 -14.68
N PRO A 281 -36.69 44.16 -14.28
CA PRO A 281 -36.99 44.03 -12.84
C PRO A 281 -38.41 43.54 -12.38
N THR A 282 -38.46 43.08 -11.12
CA THR A 282 -39.48 43.28 -10.04
C THR A 282 -40.94 42.73 -10.03
N GLU A 283 -41.29 42.25 -8.82
CA GLU A 283 -42.56 42.33 -8.06
C GLU A 283 -43.79 41.48 -8.45
N GLU A 284 -44.07 40.44 -7.63
CA GLU A 284 -45.11 40.46 -6.55
C GLU A 284 -44.61 39.68 -5.31
#